data_AF-A0A9D1URJ2-F1
#
_entry.id   AF-A0A9D1URJ2-F1
#
_cell.length_a   1.000
_cell.length_b   1.000
_cell.length_c   1.000
_cell.angle_alpha   90.00
_cell.angle_beta   90.00
_cell.angle_gamma   90.00
#
_symmetry.space_group_name_H-M   'P 1'
#
loop_
_entity.id
_entity.type
_entity.pdbx_description
1 polymer ?
#
loop_
_entity_poly.entity_id
_entity_poly.type
_entity_poly.pdbx_seq_one_letter_code
_entity_poly.pdbx_strand_id
1 'polypeptide(L)'
;PETQEFIINSPTASSEKWFIGNAARDGRWAAVFAQLFVPGDEESKGVHCLVVRIREEDGSAVEGVHLGDHGYKGGLKGVDNGTLSFDNVRVPREALLNRFADVDEAGNYTSDIENPNRRFFTMLGALVRGRVTVGAAAGSAARTALDIGVSYANLRRQFAPDDSLPEKRLIEHRWHRLRLIPRVARAYGLQFATNRLISRVHELDQLGLDPTVFTKDQQADQREVEAHAAALKAANTAHATDTIQEMREACGGAGYMAENLLTTLKADSDVFTTFEGDNVVMLQLAAKELMTGFAKELGGLKPMEMVRFGLDNFGNLLRRRTAADAIIQNFMDTFSDSEETSLFDPANQIQLLTQREDRLMLSLARRLRAAKKMEADEAAQVVDQAQDHLLAVAYAHVDRIVFEAFMDAESRLESDQGRRVLEQVRDVFFLSCIVDNASWYLEQNLLSGTRTKAARAALNDLVDSLGPWSQVLVDAFGIPDNVTQVKLMETYEEMVPKWKSDPSASEAAR
;
A
#
# COMPACT_ATOMS: atom_id res chain seq x y z
N PRO A 1 -36.06 7.38 -24.05
CA PRO A 1 -37.43 7.56 -23.52
C PRO A 1 -38.42 6.54 -24.05
N GLU A 2 -38.57 6.45 -25.37
CA GLU A 2 -39.61 5.62 -26.01
C GLU A 2 -39.56 4.14 -25.62
N THR A 3 -38.35 3.56 -25.51
CA THR A 3 -38.17 2.16 -25.13
C THR A 3 -37.76 1.96 -23.67
N GLN A 4 -37.56 3.04 -22.91
CA GLN A 4 -37.03 3.01 -21.54
C GLN A 4 -35.75 2.15 -21.40
N GLU A 5 -34.82 2.30 -22.34
CA GLU A 5 -33.54 1.58 -22.36
C GLU A 5 -32.35 2.54 -22.39
N PHE A 6 -31.22 2.06 -21.90
CA PHE A 6 -29.90 2.61 -22.21
C PHE A 6 -29.27 1.86 -23.38
N ILE A 7 -28.49 2.57 -24.18
CA ILE A 7 -27.67 1.99 -25.25
C ILE A 7 -26.21 2.07 -24.81
N ILE A 8 -25.58 0.92 -24.63
CA ILE A 8 -24.16 0.80 -24.29
C ILE A 8 -23.37 0.64 -25.59
N ASN A 9 -22.40 1.52 -25.81
CA ASN A 9 -21.61 1.53 -27.03
C ASN A 9 -20.13 1.83 -26.76
N SER A 10 -19.26 1.16 -27.50
CA SER A 10 -17.82 1.39 -27.57
C SER A 10 -17.49 2.10 -28.89
N PRO A 11 -17.51 3.46 -28.92
CA PRO A 11 -17.45 4.22 -30.17
C PRO A 11 -16.12 4.11 -30.93
N THR A 12 -15.05 3.74 -30.25
CA THR A 12 -13.70 3.61 -30.82
C THR A 12 -12.99 2.38 -30.26
N ALA A 13 -11.95 1.91 -30.96
CA ALA A 13 -11.11 0.82 -30.46
C ALA A 13 -10.52 1.11 -29.06
N SER A 14 -10.18 2.37 -28.77
CA SER A 14 -9.64 2.79 -27.46
C SER A 14 -10.68 2.79 -26.33
N SER A 15 -11.98 2.62 -26.66
CA SER A 15 -13.07 2.55 -25.68
C SER A 15 -13.44 1.12 -25.29
N GLU A 16 -12.82 0.13 -25.94
CA GLU A 16 -12.84 -1.26 -25.49
C GLU A 16 -12.38 -1.32 -24.03
N LYS A 17 -13.03 -2.14 -23.22
CA LYS A 17 -12.63 -2.34 -21.83
C LYS A 17 -11.54 -3.40 -21.79
N TRP A 18 -10.46 -3.10 -21.07
CA TRP A 18 -9.28 -3.96 -20.97
C TRP A 18 -9.07 -4.45 -19.53
N PHE A 19 -8.38 -5.58 -19.41
CA PHE A 19 -7.97 -6.23 -18.16
C PHE A 19 -9.10 -6.76 -17.28
N ILE A 20 -10.29 -6.99 -17.83
CA ILE A 20 -11.48 -7.37 -17.05
C ILE A 20 -11.36 -8.85 -16.66
N GLY A 21 -11.15 -9.11 -15.36
CA GLY A 21 -11.13 -10.47 -14.81
C GLY A 21 -12.42 -11.21 -15.15
N ASN A 22 -12.31 -12.49 -15.50
CA ASN A 22 -13.41 -13.36 -15.93
C ASN A 22 -14.03 -13.02 -17.28
N ALA A 23 -13.63 -11.95 -17.99
CA ALA A 23 -14.29 -11.60 -19.25
C ALA A 23 -14.01 -12.62 -20.37
N ALA A 24 -12.83 -13.24 -20.40
CA ALA A 24 -12.44 -14.09 -21.52
C ALA A 24 -13.26 -15.39 -21.62
N ARG A 25 -13.68 -15.98 -20.49
CA ARG A 25 -14.41 -17.26 -20.49
C ARG A 25 -15.61 -17.29 -19.53
N ASP A 26 -15.43 -16.84 -18.29
CA ASP A 26 -16.32 -17.26 -17.19
C ASP A 26 -17.47 -16.27 -16.90
N GLY A 27 -17.23 -14.97 -17.05
CA GLY A 27 -18.15 -13.89 -16.72
C GLY A 27 -19.42 -13.89 -17.58
N ARG A 28 -20.59 -13.84 -16.94
CA ARG A 28 -21.91 -13.79 -17.59
C ARG A 28 -22.54 -12.39 -17.60
N TRP A 29 -22.23 -11.60 -16.57
CA TRP A 29 -22.70 -10.23 -16.37
C TRP A 29 -21.50 -9.35 -16.03
N ALA A 30 -21.59 -8.07 -16.39
CA ALA A 30 -20.57 -7.07 -16.10
C ALA A 30 -21.19 -5.82 -15.47
N ALA A 31 -20.49 -5.24 -14.50
CA ALA A 31 -20.72 -3.89 -14.02
C ALA A 31 -19.93 -2.92 -14.93
N VAL A 32 -20.61 -2.30 -15.89
CA VAL A 32 -19.98 -1.50 -16.95
C VAL A 32 -20.01 -0.02 -16.57
N PHE A 33 -18.82 0.55 -16.38
CA PHE A 33 -18.66 1.99 -16.21
C PHE A 33 -18.62 2.70 -17.58
N ALA A 34 -19.56 3.61 -17.81
CA ALA A 34 -19.71 4.36 -19.07
C ALA A 34 -20.08 5.83 -18.81
N GLN A 35 -19.81 6.70 -19.79
CA GLN A 35 -20.27 8.09 -19.76
C GLN A 35 -21.79 8.09 -19.95
N LEU A 36 -22.53 8.68 -19.00
CA LEU A 36 -23.99 8.74 -19.06
C LEU A 36 -24.42 9.95 -19.90
N PHE A 37 -25.28 9.72 -20.89
CA PHE A 37 -25.95 10.75 -21.67
C PHE A 37 -27.46 10.56 -21.53
N VAL A 38 -28.19 11.67 -21.42
CA VAL A 38 -29.66 11.68 -21.29
C VAL A 38 -30.30 12.47 -22.43
N PRO A 39 -31.58 12.26 -22.73
CA PRO A 39 -32.26 12.90 -23.86
C PRO A 39 -32.18 14.43 -23.78
N GLY A 40 -31.82 15.07 -24.90
CA GLY A 40 -31.74 16.53 -25.00
C GLY A 40 -30.47 17.15 -24.43
N ASP A 41 -29.57 16.37 -23.83
CA ASP A 41 -28.26 16.82 -23.39
C ASP A 41 -27.16 16.38 -24.36
N GLU A 42 -26.37 17.34 -24.84
CA GLU A 42 -25.16 17.07 -25.64
C GLU A 42 -23.95 16.75 -24.75
N GLU A 43 -24.02 17.11 -23.46
CA GLU A 43 -22.96 16.89 -22.49
C GLU A 43 -23.23 15.66 -21.61
N SER A 44 -22.16 14.91 -21.29
CA SER A 44 -22.27 13.78 -20.38
C SER A 44 -22.55 14.21 -18.94
N LYS A 45 -23.36 13.42 -18.21
CA LYS A 45 -23.55 13.54 -16.76
C LYS A 45 -22.43 12.89 -15.94
N GLY A 46 -21.38 12.42 -16.62
CA GLY A 46 -20.22 11.76 -16.05
C GLY A 46 -20.35 10.24 -16.02
N VAL A 47 -19.35 9.58 -15.43
CA VAL A 47 -19.25 8.12 -15.40
C VAL A 47 -20.28 7.52 -14.44
N HIS A 48 -21.06 6.57 -14.93
CA HIS A 48 -22.02 5.78 -14.18
C HIS A 48 -21.86 4.29 -14.46
N CYS A 49 -22.41 3.44 -13.58
CA CYS A 49 -22.31 1.99 -13.67
C CYS A 49 -23.64 1.36 -14.06
N LEU A 50 -23.64 0.51 -15.09
CA LEU A 50 -24.80 -0.25 -15.54
C LEU A 50 -24.50 -1.75 -15.51
N VAL A 51 -25.49 -2.55 -15.13
CA VAL A 51 -25.39 -4.02 -15.14
C VAL A 51 -25.77 -4.53 -16.53
N VAL A 52 -24.81 -5.16 -17.22
CA VAL A 52 -24.97 -5.62 -18.61
C VAL A 52 -24.74 -7.12 -18.68
N ARG A 53 -25.67 -7.85 -19.32
CA ARG A 53 -25.45 -9.26 -19.64
C ARG A 53 -24.46 -9.34 -20.80
N ILE A 54 -23.39 -10.12 -20.63
CA ILE A 54 -22.32 -10.23 -21.64
C ILE A 54 -22.29 -11.60 -22.32
N ARG A 55 -22.93 -12.62 -21.72
CA ARG A 55 -23.05 -13.96 -22.30
C ARG A 55 -24.43 -14.56 -22.12
N GLU A 56 -24.82 -15.41 -23.06
CA GLU A 56 -25.96 -16.30 -22.97
C GLU A 56 -25.69 -17.47 -22.01
N GLU A 57 -26.71 -18.28 -21.71
CA GLU A 57 -26.56 -19.41 -20.78
C GLU A 57 -25.54 -20.44 -21.28
N ASP A 58 -25.49 -20.67 -22.59
CA ASP A 58 -24.52 -21.53 -23.26
C ASP A 58 -23.09 -20.97 -23.27
N GLY A 59 -22.91 -19.73 -22.82
CA GLY A 59 -21.62 -19.04 -22.75
C GLY A 59 -21.21 -18.29 -24.02
N SER A 60 -22.03 -18.32 -25.08
CA SER A 60 -21.85 -17.44 -26.23
C SER A 60 -22.04 -15.97 -25.84
N ALA A 61 -21.47 -15.04 -26.60
CA ALA A 61 -21.66 -13.61 -26.35
C ALA A 61 -23.11 -13.20 -26.65
N VAL A 62 -23.66 -12.28 -25.86
CA VAL A 62 -24.94 -11.61 -26.20
C VAL A 62 -24.77 -10.82 -27.51
N GLU A 63 -25.82 -10.70 -28.31
CA GLU A 63 -25.81 -9.90 -29.53
C GLU A 63 -25.28 -8.46 -29.26
N GLY A 64 -24.35 -8.00 -30.09
CA GLY A 64 -23.67 -6.71 -29.92
C GLY A 64 -22.55 -6.70 -28.85
N VAL A 65 -22.32 -7.80 -28.11
CA VAL A 65 -21.18 -7.92 -27.19
C VAL A 65 -20.02 -8.64 -27.88
N HIS A 66 -18.83 -8.05 -27.82
CA HIS A 66 -17.59 -8.64 -28.32
C HIS A 66 -16.61 -8.89 -27.18
N LEU A 67 -16.03 -10.10 -27.17
CA LEU A 67 -15.19 -10.61 -26.09
C LEU A 67 -13.82 -11.01 -26.64
N GLY A 68 -12.75 -10.63 -25.95
CA GLY A 68 -11.37 -11.04 -26.24
C GLY A 68 -10.69 -11.68 -25.04
N ASP A 69 -9.63 -12.44 -25.28
CA ASP A 69 -8.75 -13.01 -24.25
C ASP A 69 -7.38 -12.31 -24.29
N HIS A 70 -6.88 -11.86 -23.13
CA HIS A 70 -5.52 -11.32 -23.02
C HIS A 70 -4.44 -12.40 -23.12
N GLY A 71 -4.79 -13.66 -22.87
CA GLY A 71 -3.87 -14.79 -22.86
C GLY A 71 -2.89 -14.75 -21.68
N TYR A 72 -1.63 -15.02 -21.96
CA TYR A 72 -0.59 -15.15 -20.94
C TYR A 72 -0.20 -13.81 -20.32
N LYS A 73 -0.13 -13.81 -18.99
CA LYS A 73 0.24 -12.67 -18.14
C LYS A 73 1.52 -12.97 -17.36
N GLY A 74 2.11 -11.92 -16.76
CA GLY A 74 3.29 -12.04 -15.90
C GLY A 74 3.05 -12.95 -14.68
N GLY A 75 1.84 -12.93 -14.13
CA GLY A 75 1.37 -13.80 -13.05
C GLY A 75 -0.16 -13.93 -13.07
N LEU A 76 -0.74 -14.51 -12.02
CA LEU A 76 -2.18 -14.76 -11.88
C LEU A 76 -2.73 -15.54 -13.09
N LYS A 77 -2.00 -16.56 -13.52
CA LYS A 77 -2.27 -17.31 -14.77
C LYS A 77 -3.64 -17.98 -14.79
N GLY A 78 -4.23 -18.25 -13.63
CA GLY A 78 -5.56 -18.84 -13.49
C GLY A 78 -6.72 -17.86 -13.72
N VAL A 79 -6.45 -16.55 -13.79
CA VAL A 79 -7.48 -15.54 -14.03
C VAL A 79 -7.61 -15.30 -15.54
N ASP A 80 -8.80 -15.50 -16.10
CA ASP A 80 -9.13 -15.34 -17.51
C ASP A 80 -9.50 -13.88 -17.84
N ASN A 81 -8.54 -12.96 -17.62
CA ASN A 81 -8.72 -11.55 -18.00
C ASN A 81 -8.98 -11.42 -19.50
N GLY A 82 -10.01 -10.66 -19.87
CA GLY A 82 -10.39 -10.42 -21.25
C GLY A 82 -10.62 -8.95 -21.60
N THR A 83 -11.12 -8.74 -22.82
CA THR A 83 -11.64 -7.46 -23.29
C THR A 83 -13.15 -7.50 -23.48
N LEU A 84 -13.80 -6.33 -23.41
CA LEU A 84 -15.23 -6.15 -23.68
C LEU A 84 -15.43 -4.94 -24.59
N SER A 85 -16.15 -5.14 -25.70
CA SER A 85 -16.65 -4.06 -26.55
C SER A 85 -18.15 -4.24 -26.77
N PHE A 86 -18.87 -3.12 -26.88
CA PHE A 86 -20.32 -3.10 -27.05
C PHE A 86 -20.68 -2.38 -28.34
N ASP A 87 -21.47 -3.01 -29.19
CA ASP A 87 -22.08 -2.41 -30.38
C ASP A 87 -23.57 -2.21 -30.10
N ASN A 88 -23.91 -0.98 -29.67
CA ASN A 88 -25.27 -0.52 -29.43
C ASN A 88 -26.15 -1.49 -28.59
N VAL A 89 -25.56 -2.12 -27.58
CA VAL A 89 -26.23 -3.09 -26.71
C VAL A 89 -27.28 -2.39 -25.86
N ARG A 90 -28.53 -2.86 -25.94
CA ARG A 90 -29.64 -2.30 -25.19
C ARG A 90 -29.80 -2.98 -23.84
N VAL A 91 -29.95 -2.19 -22.79
CA VAL A 91 -30.27 -2.65 -21.44
C VAL A 91 -31.45 -1.85 -20.90
N PRO A 92 -32.32 -2.46 -20.07
CA PRO A 92 -33.42 -1.73 -19.46
C PRO A 92 -32.91 -0.57 -18.61
N ARG A 93 -33.69 0.49 -18.45
CA ARG A 93 -33.35 1.65 -17.61
C ARG A 93 -32.97 1.23 -16.18
N GLU A 94 -33.63 0.21 -15.66
CA GLU A 94 -33.39 -0.36 -14.32
C GLU A 94 -32.01 -1.03 -14.18
N ALA A 95 -31.27 -1.21 -15.27
CA ALA A 95 -29.88 -1.69 -15.22
C ALA A 95 -28.91 -0.64 -14.62
N LEU A 96 -29.31 0.63 -14.53
CA LEU A 96 -28.51 1.68 -13.89
C LEU A 96 -28.42 1.43 -12.38
N LEU A 97 -27.19 1.37 -11.84
CA LEU A 97 -26.97 1.38 -10.39
C LEU A 97 -27.19 2.79 -9.83
N ASN A 98 -28.44 3.10 -9.53
CA ASN A 98 -28.95 4.47 -9.35
C ASN A 98 -28.88 5.04 -7.93
N ARG A 99 -28.05 4.48 -7.02
CA ARG A 99 -27.97 4.94 -5.62
C ARG A 99 -27.61 6.43 -5.47
N PHE A 100 -26.72 6.93 -6.33
CA PHE A 100 -26.16 8.29 -6.20
C PHE A 100 -26.65 9.26 -7.28
N ALA A 101 -27.32 8.74 -8.30
CA ALA A 101 -27.92 9.49 -9.39
C ALA A 101 -28.92 8.58 -10.10
N ASP A 102 -30.03 9.15 -10.55
CA ASP A 102 -31.11 8.41 -11.20
C ASP A 102 -31.51 9.05 -12.53
N VAL A 103 -32.14 8.25 -13.38
CA VAL A 103 -32.79 8.69 -14.62
C VAL A 103 -34.21 8.15 -14.62
N ASP A 104 -35.19 9.04 -14.59
CA ASP A 104 -36.61 8.65 -14.58
C ASP A 104 -37.09 8.14 -15.95
N GLU A 105 -38.34 7.66 -16.02
CA GLU A 105 -38.94 7.16 -17.28
C GLU A 105 -39.03 8.21 -18.39
N ALA A 106 -39.11 9.50 -18.02
CA ALA A 106 -39.12 10.61 -18.97
C ALA A 106 -37.70 10.96 -19.47
N GLY A 107 -36.66 10.39 -18.84
CA GLY A 107 -35.26 10.64 -19.16
C GLY A 107 -34.64 11.80 -18.38
N ASN A 108 -35.29 12.29 -17.32
CA ASN A 108 -34.74 13.36 -16.49
C ASN A 108 -33.69 12.79 -15.54
N TYR A 109 -32.52 13.43 -15.53
CA TYR A 109 -31.43 13.09 -14.62
C TYR A 109 -31.59 13.80 -13.26
N THR A 110 -31.41 13.07 -12.16
CA THR A 110 -31.39 13.64 -10.80
C THR A 110 -30.24 13.08 -9.96
N SER A 111 -29.75 13.84 -8.99
CA SER A 111 -28.68 13.44 -8.09
C SER A 111 -28.63 14.33 -6.86
N ASP A 112 -28.61 13.74 -5.67
CA ASP A 112 -28.47 14.49 -4.40
C ASP A 112 -27.04 15.03 -4.18
N ILE A 113 -26.07 14.55 -4.97
CA ILE A 113 -24.69 15.04 -4.95
C ILE A 113 -24.49 16.01 -6.12
N GLU A 114 -24.56 17.31 -5.83
CA GLU A 114 -24.45 18.37 -6.86
C GLU A 114 -23.10 18.34 -7.61
N ASN A 115 -21.99 18.21 -6.87
CA ASN A 115 -20.65 18.27 -7.46
C ASN A 115 -20.31 16.97 -8.22
N PRO A 116 -20.07 17.01 -9.55
CA PRO A 116 -19.80 15.80 -10.34
C PRO A 116 -18.57 15.01 -9.90
N ASN A 117 -17.48 15.70 -9.53
CA ASN A 117 -16.27 15.06 -9.03
C ASN A 117 -16.54 14.35 -7.70
N ARG A 118 -17.24 15.00 -6.77
CA ARG A 118 -17.64 14.38 -5.51
C ARG A 118 -18.49 13.14 -5.75
N ARG A 119 -19.48 13.20 -6.65
CA ARG A 119 -20.33 12.07 -7.00
C ARG A 119 -19.53 10.88 -7.54
N PHE A 120 -18.61 11.15 -8.47
CA PHE A 120 -17.71 10.13 -9.01
C PHE A 120 -16.85 9.49 -7.91
N PHE A 121 -16.22 10.29 -7.04
CA PHE A 121 -15.44 9.75 -5.93
C PHE A 121 -16.29 8.97 -4.91
N THR A 122 -17.50 9.41 -4.60
CA THR A 122 -18.43 8.66 -3.75
C THR A 122 -18.79 7.31 -4.35
N MET A 123 -19.04 7.23 -5.66
CA MET A 123 -19.29 5.97 -6.37
C MET A 123 -18.07 5.05 -6.32
N LEU A 124 -16.86 5.62 -6.42
CA LEU A 124 -15.60 4.90 -6.26
C LEU A 124 -15.26 4.55 -4.80
N GLY A 125 -16.08 4.92 -3.81
CA GLY A 125 -15.85 4.59 -2.40
C GLY A 125 -15.70 3.08 -2.14
N ALA A 126 -16.30 2.23 -2.99
CA ALA A 126 -16.10 0.79 -2.95
C ALA A 126 -14.62 0.37 -3.14
N LEU A 127 -13.82 1.14 -3.89
CA LEU A 127 -12.40 0.86 -4.13
C LEU A 127 -11.55 0.99 -2.87
N VAL A 128 -12.02 1.65 -1.81
CA VAL A 128 -11.30 1.69 -0.53
C VAL A 128 -11.07 0.29 0.01
N ARG A 129 -12.10 -0.57 -0.04
CA ARG A 129 -11.98 -1.98 0.37
C ARG A 129 -11.02 -2.75 -0.54
N GLY A 130 -11.08 -2.49 -1.84
CA GLY A 130 -10.16 -3.06 -2.83
C GLY A 130 -8.71 -2.75 -2.46
N ARG A 131 -8.37 -1.47 -2.22
CA ARG A 131 -7.04 -1.01 -1.82
C ARG A 131 -6.56 -1.65 -0.52
N VAL A 132 -7.42 -1.70 0.50
CA VAL A 132 -7.10 -2.35 1.79
C VAL A 132 -6.79 -3.83 1.59
N THR A 133 -7.62 -4.53 0.82
CA THR A 133 -7.47 -5.96 0.56
C THR A 133 -6.21 -6.26 -0.25
N VAL A 134 -5.95 -5.49 -1.30
CA VAL A 134 -4.72 -5.61 -2.11
C VAL A 134 -3.47 -5.32 -1.29
N GLY A 135 -3.48 -4.26 -0.48
CA GLY A 135 -2.39 -3.95 0.43
C GLY A 135 -2.12 -5.09 1.42
N ALA A 136 -3.17 -5.63 2.04
CA ALA A 136 -3.07 -6.77 2.97
C ALA A 136 -2.56 -8.04 2.27
N ALA A 137 -3.04 -8.35 1.06
CA ALA A 137 -2.58 -9.49 0.27
C ALA A 137 -1.10 -9.37 -0.09
N ALA A 138 -0.64 -8.18 -0.49
CA ALA A 138 0.76 -7.90 -0.74
C ALA A 138 1.62 -8.08 0.51
N GLY A 139 1.16 -7.56 1.66
CA GLY A 139 1.82 -7.77 2.95
C GLY A 139 1.94 -9.25 3.33
N SER A 140 0.91 -10.05 3.04
CA SER A 140 0.92 -11.50 3.25
C SER A 140 1.96 -12.21 2.36
N ALA A 141 2.04 -11.83 1.08
CA ALA A 141 3.05 -12.36 0.16
C ALA A 141 4.47 -12.00 0.62
N ALA A 142 4.69 -10.76 1.09
CA ALA A 142 5.97 -10.32 1.64
C ALA A 142 6.39 -11.14 2.86
N ARG A 143 5.48 -11.36 3.82
CA ARG A 143 5.75 -12.17 5.02
C ARG A 143 6.00 -13.64 4.71
N THR A 144 5.27 -14.21 3.75
CA THR A 144 5.51 -15.58 3.28
C THR A 144 6.91 -15.71 2.68
N ALA A 145 7.32 -14.75 1.85
CA ALA A 145 8.68 -14.76 1.30
C ALA A 145 9.74 -14.56 2.40
N LEU A 146 9.50 -13.69 3.37
CA LEU A 146 10.40 -13.48 4.51
C LEU A 146 10.56 -14.75 5.34
N ASP A 147 9.47 -15.46 5.61
CA ASP A 147 9.50 -16.75 6.30
C ASP A 147 10.40 -17.74 5.56
N ILE A 148 10.22 -17.88 4.24
CA ILE A 148 11.06 -18.75 3.40
C ILE A 148 12.53 -18.28 3.43
N GLY A 149 12.78 -17.00 3.19
CA GLY A 149 14.14 -16.46 3.07
C GLY A 149 14.93 -16.52 4.38
N VAL A 150 14.29 -16.17 5.50
CA VAL A 150 14.90 -16.19 6.84
C VAL A 150 15.11 -17.62 7.32
N SER A 151 14.13 -18.51 7.13
CA SER A 151 14.27 -19.92 7.50
C SER A 151 15.43 -20.57 6.75
N TYR A 152 15.54 -20.32 5.45
CA TYR A 152 16.67 -20.79 4.66
C TYR A 152 18.00 -20.20 5.12
N ALA A 153 18.04 -18.92 5.49
CA ALA A 153 19.25 -18.30 5.99
C ALA A 153 19.75 -18.94 7.31
N ASN A 154 18.83 -19.48 8.13
CA ASN A 154 19.14 -20.23 9.34
C ASN A 154 19.59 -21.68 9.07
N LEU A 155 19.27 -22.24 7.90
CA LEU A 155 19.67 -23.60 7.49
C LEU A 155 20.96 -23.61 6.67
N ARG A 156 21.04 -22.77 5.64
CA ARG A 156 22.09 -22.82 4.61
C ARG A 156 23.42 -22.36 5.18
N ARG A 157 24.47 -23.17 4.95
CA ARG A 157 25.86 -22.80 5.22
C ARG A 157 26.58 -22.38 3.94
N GLN A 158 27.39 -21.34 4.04
CA GLN A 158 28.33 -20.94 2.99
C GLN A 158 29.46 -20.10 3.57
N PHE A 159 30.68 -20.43 3.13
CA PHE A 159 31.95 -19.81 3.51
C PHE A 159 32.36 -20.05 4.96
N ALA A 160 33.65 -20.34 5.15
CA ALA A 160 34.33 -20.33 6.44
C ALA A 160 35.49 -19.33 6.39
N PRO A 161 35.93 -18.75 7.53
CA PRO A 161 37.13 -17.92 7.57
C PRO A 161 38.41 -18.67 7.20
N ASP A 162 38.39 -19.99 7.42
CA ASP A 162 39.50 -20.92 7.21
C ASP A 162 38.93 -22.34 7.01
N ASP A 163 39.62 -23.19 6.25
CA ASP A 163 39.18 -24.57 5.93
C ASP A 163 39.09 -25.48 7.16
N SER A 164 39.73 -25.12 8.28
CA SER A 164 39.64 -25.85 9.54
C SER A 164 38.37 -25.56 10.36
N LEU A 165 37.60 -24.54 9.97
CA LEU A 165 36.37 -24.14 10.66
C LEU A 165 35.13 -24.55 9.87
N PRO A 166 34.02 -24.89 10.55
CA PRO A 166 32.77 -25.14 9.85
C PRO A 166 32.29 -23.87 9.14
N GLU A 167 31.67 -24.05 7.97
CA GLU A 167 31.01 -22.96 7.27
C GLU A 167 29.93 -22.31 8.12
N LYS A 168 29.84 -20.98 8.04
CA LYS A 168 28.83 -20.19 8.73
C LYS A 168 27.48 -20.34 8.05
N ARG A 169 26.41 -20.33 8.86
CA ARG A 169 25.04 -20.15 8.35
C ARG A 169 24.92 -18.78 7.70
N LEU A 170 24.08 -18.63 6.68
CA LEU A 170 23.93 -17.35 5.99
C LEU A 170 23.52 -16.23 6.96
N ILE A 171 22.61 -16.52 7.89
CA ILE A 171 22.16 -15.59 8.93
C ILE A 171 23.28 -15.12 9.88
N GLU A 172 24.43 -15.81 9.93
CA GLU A 172 25.56 -15.42 10.78
C GLU A 172 26.41 -14.31 10.15
N HIS A 173 26.22 -14.01 8.87
CA HIS A 173 26.88 -12.91 8.18
C HIS A 173 26.07 -11.62 8.36
N ARG A 174 26.69 -10.58 8.95
CA ARG A 174 26.04 -9.29 9.23
C ARG A 174 25.32 -8.70 8.01
N TRP A 175 25.96 -8.75 6.84
CA TRP A 175 25.33 -8.20 5.63
C TRP A 175 24.08 -8.98 5.23
N HIS A 176 24.05 -10.30 5.45
CA HIS A 176 22.83 -11.08 5.23
C HIS A 176 21.73 -10.63 6.19
N ARG A 177 22.04 -10.35 7.46
CA ARG A 177 21.07 -9.78 8.42
C ARG A 177 20.55 -8.40 7.98
N LEU A 178 21.42 -7.53 7.46
CA LEU A 178 21.01 -6.22 6.92
C LEU A 178 20.07 -6.34 5.71
N ARG A 179 20.16 -7.42 4.93
CA ARG A 179 19.22 -7.68 3.83
C ARG A 179 17.84 -8.13 4.34
N LEU A 180 17.79 -8.88 5.44
CA LEU A 180 16.57 -9.54 5.92
C LEU A 180 15.84 -8.77 7.03
N ILE A 181 16.55 -8.42 8.11
CA ILE A 181 15.93 -7.94 9.37
C ILE A 181 15.23 -6.58 9.22
N PRO A 182 15.75 -5.59 8.47
CA PRO A 182 15.00 -4.36 8.17
C PRO A 182 13.68 -4.61 7.45
N ARG A 183 13.63 -5.63 6.57
CA ARG A 183 12.41 -6.01 5.85
C ARG A 183 11.42 -6.74 6.76
N VAL A 184 11.91 -7.59 7.68
CA VAL A 184 11.10 -8.16 8.76
C VAL A 184 10.46 -7.05 9.60
N ALA A 185 11.25 -6.07 10.04
CA ALA A 185 10.74 -4.95 10.82
C ALA A 185 9.67 -4.14 10.06
N ARG A 186 9.93 -3.81 8.79
CA ARG A 186 8.94 -3.11 7.96
C ARG A 186 7.65 -3.91 7.76
N ALA A 187 7.74 -5.24 7.64
CA ALA A 187 6.57 -6.11 7.52
C ALA A 187 5.69 -6.11 8.78
N TYR A 188 6.29 -6.08 9.98
CA TYR A 188 5.56 -5.91 11.24
C TYR A 188 4.81 -4.58 11.29
N GLY A 189 5.51 -3.47 11.06
CA GLY A 189 4.91 -2.14 11.11
C GLY A 189 3.77 -1.97 10.12
N LEU A 190 3.97 -2.41 8.87
CA LEU A 190 2.93 -2.38 7.85
C LEU A 190 1.73 -3.25 8.22
N GLN A 191 1.93 -4.41 8.85
CA GLN A 191 0.84 -5.25 9.32
C GLN A 191 0.03 -4.55 10.42
N PHE A 192 0.69 -3.91 11.40
CA PHE A 192 -0.02 -3.17 12.45
C PHE A 192 -0.82 -1.99 11.87
N ALA A 193 -0.22 -1.21 10.98
CA ALA A 193 -0.89 -0.08 10.34
C ALA A 193 -2.09 -0.55 9.49
N THR A 194 -1.93 -1.65 8.74
CA THR A 194 -3.00 -2.24 7.94
C THR A 194 -4.13 -2.78 8.82
N ASN A 195 -3.82 -3.46 9.92
CA ASN A 195 -4.82 -3.93 10.88
C ASN A 195 -5.64 -2.77 11.48
N ARG A 196 -4.96 -1.68 11.86
CA ARG A 196 -5.63 -0.48 12.36
C ARG A 196 -6.54 0.14 11.30
N LEU A 197 -6.11 0.20 10.05
CA LEU A 197 -6.95 0.67 8.94
C LEU A 197 -8.16 -0.24 8.71
N ILE A 198 -7.99 -1.57 8.74
CA ILE A 198 -9.09 -2.53 8.61
C ILE A 198 -10.12 -2.33 9.73
N SER A 199 -9.68 -2.21 10.99
CA SER A 199 -10.56 -1.91 12.11
C SER A 199 -11.31 -0.60 11.90
N ARG A 200 -10.62 0.45 11.42
CA ARG A 200 -11.24 1.75 11.17
C ARG A 200 -12.30 1.71 10.07
N VAL A 201 -12.01 1.02 8.95
CA VAL A 201 -12.98 0.81 7.87
C VAL A 201 -14.19 0.05 8.38
N HIS A 202 -13.98 -0.99 9.21
CA HIS A 202 -15.06 -1.75 9.81
C HIS A 202 -15.94 -0.91 10.73
N GLU A 203 -15.35 -0.07 11.58
CA GLU A 203 -16.09 0.86 12.45
C GLU A 203 -16.97 1.82 11.64
N LEU A 204 -16.43 2.42 10.58
CA LEU A 204 -17.18 3.35 9.72
C LEU A 204 -18.33 2.65 8.99
N ASP A 205 -18.10 1.44 8.50
CA ASP A 205 -19.14 0.61 7.87
C ASP A 205 -20.29 0.31 8.84
N GLN A 206 -19.98 0.01 10.10
CA GLN A 206 -21.00 -0.29 11.11
C GLN A 206 -21.90 0.91 11.43
N LEU A 207 -21.44 2.14 11.20
CA LEU A 207 -22.28 3.33 11.40
C LEU A 207 -23.39 3.45 10.35
N GLY A 208 -23.30 2.74 9.22
CA GLY A 208 -24.33 2.71 8.18
C GLY A 208 -24.68 4.09 7.60
N LEU A 209 -23.73 5.02 7.64
CA LEU A 209 -23.96 6.41 7.26
C LEU A 209 -24.16 6.51 5.75
N ASP A 210 -25.12 7.33 5.32
CA ASP A 210 -25.34 7.59 3.91
C ASP A 210 -24.36 8.67 3.37
N PRO A 211 -23.45 8.32 2.43
CA PRO A 211 -22.42 9.24 1.95
C PRO A 211 -22.95 10.47 1.18
N THR A 212 -24.23 10.46 0.79
CA THR A 212 -24.90 11.60 0.17
C THR A 212 -25.06 12.77 1.16
N VAL A 213 -25.28 12.47 2.44
CA VAL A 213 -25.65 13.45 3.50
C VAL A 213 -24.59 13.62 4.60
N PHE A 214 -23.35 13.18 4.37
CA PHE A 214 -22.28 13.33 5.36
C PHE A 214 -22.09 14.78 5.84
N THR A 215 -21.95 14.93 7.16
CA THR A 215 -21.49 16.18 7.79
C THR A 215 -20.05 16.50 7.36
N LYS A 216 -19.60 17.74 7.60
CA LYS A 216 -18.22 18.14 7.28
C LYS A 216 -17.18 17.26 7.99
N ASP A 217 -17.46 16.84 9.21
CA ASP A 217 -16.55 16.01 10.00
C ASP A 217 -16.51 14.58 9.46
N GLN A 218 -17.67 14.00 9.14
CA GLN A 218 -17.75 12.67 8.50
C GLN A 218 -17.06 12.65 7.14
N GLN A 219 -17.16 13.74 6.36
CA GLN A 219 -16.42 13.86 5.09
C GLN A 219 -14.91 13.94 5.30
N ALA A 220 -14.44 14.59 6.37
CA ALA A 220 -13.02 14.68 6.66
C ALA A 220 -12.46 13.31 7.09
N ASP A 221 -13.21 12.61 7.94
CA ASP A 221 -12.90 11.27 8.44
C ASP A 221 -12.83 10.23 7.30
N GLN A 222 -13.81 10.24 6.39
CA GLN A 222 -13.81 9.38 5.20
C GLN A 222 -12.59 9.63 4.30
N ARG A 223 -12.22 10.89 4.09
CA ARG A 223 -11.04 11.26 3.27
C ARG A 223 -9.73 10.79 3.91
N GLU A 224 -9.63 10.87 5.23
CA GLU A 224 -8.46 10.36 5.96
C GLU A 224 -8.32 8.85 5.75
N VAL A 225 -9.42 8.09 5.87
CA VAL A 225 -9.42 6.65 5.59
C VAL A 225 -9.06 6.34 4.14
N GLU A 226 -9.56 7.12 3.18
CA GLU A 226 -9.18 6.99 1.77
C GLU A 226 -7.70 7.26 1.53
N ALA A 227 -7.14 8.30 2.16
CA ALA A 227 -5.73 8.65 2.07
C ALA A 227 -4.85 7.55 2.67
N HIS A 228 -5.19 7.05 3.86
CA HIS A 228 -4.49 5.93 4.49
C HIS A 228 -4.59 4.65 3.68
N ALA A 229 -5.75 4.34 3.08
CA ALA A 229 -5.91 3.18 2.21
C ALA A 229 -5.03 3.28 0.96
N ALA A 230 -4.96 4.44 0.33
CA ALA A 230 -4.07 4.67 -0.81
C ALA A 230 -2.58 4.55 -0.42
N ALA A 231 -2.19 5.23 0.67
CA ALA A 231 -0.82 5.23 1.18
C ALA A 231 -0.34 3.83 1.59
N LEU A 232 -1.12 3.10 2.40
CA LEU A 232 -0.76 1.77 2.89
C LEU A 232 -0.84 0.71 1.78
N LYS A 233 -1.74 0.83 0.80
CA LYS A 233 -1.72 -0.03 -0.40
C LYS A 233 -0.41 0.15 -1.15
N ALA A 234 0.00 1.39 -1.43
CA ALA A 234 1.24 1.66 -2.14
C ALA A 234 2.46 1.18 -1.33
N ALA A 235 2.48 1.43 -0.02
CA ALA A 235 3.58 1.02 0.86
C ALA A 235 3.74 -0.50 0.96
N ASN A 236 2.64 -1.24 1.16
CA ASN A 236 2.65 -2.71 1.23
C ASN A 236 3.06 -3.34 -0.10
N THR A 237 2.53 -2.86 -1.23
CA THR A 237 2.82 -3.45 -2.55
C THR A 237 4.24 -3.15 -3.02
N ALA A 238 4.76 -1.95 -2.74
CA ALA A 238 6.18 -1.64 -2.91
C ALA A 238 7.05 -2.52 -2.01
N HIS A 239 6.64 -2.72 -0.75
CA HIS A 239 7.35 -3.62 0.17
C HIS A 239 7.42 -5.05 -0.37
N ALA A 240 6.29 -5.58 -0.83
CA ALA A 240 6.21 -6.95 -1.31
C ALA A 240 7.13 -7.16 -2.52
N THR A 241 7.11 -6.23 -3.48
CA THR A 241 7.94 -6.32 -4.69
C THR A 241 9.43 -6.37 -4.34
N ASP A 242 9.90 -5.45 -3.49
CA ASP A 242 11.30 -5.37 -3.05
C ASP A 242 11.67 -6.59 -2.18
N THR A 243 10.86 -6.91 -1.18
CA THR A 243 11.13 -8.00 -0.23
C THR A 243 11.17 -9.35 -0.92
N ILE A 244 10.19 -9.68 -1.76
CA ILE A 244 10.16 -10.98 -2.44
C ILE A 244 11.38 -11.13 -3.36
N GLN A 245 11.75 -10.04 -4.06
CA GLN A 245 12.95 -10.04 -4.90
C GLN A 245 14.22 -10.25 -4.06
N GLU A 246 14.34 -9.56 -2.92
CA GLU A 246 15.46 -9.74 -2.01
C GLU A 246 15.54 -11.16 -1.46
N MET A 247 14.42 -11.77 -1.06
CA MET A 247 14.40 -13.14 -0.54
C MET A 247 14.82 -14.14 -1.62
N ARG A 248 14.35 -13.94 -2.86
CA ARG A 248 14.79 -14.73 -4.03
C ARG A 248 16.31 -14.67 -4.21
N GLU A 249 16.90 -13.48 -4.08
CA GLU A 249 18.35 -13.27 -4.17
C GLU A 249 19.12 -13.82 -2.97
N ALA A 250 18.57 -13.68 -1.77
CA ALA A 250 19.16 -14.16 -0.53
C ALA A 250 19.22 -15.70 -0.49
N CYS A 251 18.25 -16.37 -1.11
CA CYS A 251 18.22 -17.81 -1.30
C CYS A 251 19.14 -18.33 -2.44
N GLY A 252 19.83 -17.44 -3.17
CA GLY A 252 20.73 -17.81 -4.26
C GLY A 252 20.02 -18.57 -5.40
N GLY A 253 20.70 -19.54 -6.00
CA GLY A 253 20.14 -20.32 -7.11
C GLY A 253 18.87 -21.09 -6.74
N ALA A 254 18.77 -21.56 -5.49
CA ALA A 254 17.59 -22.27 -5.02
C ALA A 254 16.34 -21.36 -4.98
N GLY A 255 16.51 -20.07 -4.70
CA GLY A 255 15.43 -19.08 -4.76
C GLY A 255 14.87 -18.83 -6.17
N TYR A 256 15.57 -19.24 -7.23
CA TYR A 256 15.11 -19.12 -8.61
C TYR A 256 14.22 -20.30 -9.05
N MET A 257 14.22 -21.40 -8.29
CA MET A 257 13.46 -22.60 -8.63
C MET A 257 11.98 -22.43 -8.24
N ALA A 258 11.07 -22.69 -9.19
CA ALA A 258 9.64 -22.48 -8.99
C ALA A 258 9.03 -23.31 -7.84
N GLU A 259 9.61 -24.48 -7.55
CA GLU A 259 9.22 -25.33 -6.40
C GLU A 259 9.43 -24.67 -5.03
N ASN A 260 10.19 -23.56 -4.99
CA ASN A 260 10.45 -22.78 -3.77
C ASN A 260 9.60 -21.51 -3.65
N LEU A 261 8.60 -21.37 -4.52
CA LEU A 261 7.53 -20.36 -4.50
C LEU A 261 7.95 -18.89 -4.67
N LEU A 262 9.20 -18.49 -4.38
CA LEU A 262 9.61 -17.08 -4.43
C LEU A 262 9.40 -16.42 -5.80
N THR A 263 9.69 -17.13 -6.90
CA THR A 263 9.43 -16.62 -8.26
C THR A 263 7.93 -16.56 -8.57
N THR A 264 7.15 -17.51 -8.05
CA THR A 264 5.70 -17.57 -8.25
C THR A 264 5.01 -16.44 -7.47
N LEU A 265 5.38 -16.26 -6.20
CA LEU A 265 4.94 -15.13 -5.37
C LEU A 265 5.26 -13.80 -6.07
N LYS A 266 6.49 -13.64 -6.57
CA LYS A 266 6.88 -12.41 -7.29
C LYS A 266 6.00 -12.17 -8.51
N ALA A 267 5.79 -13.20 -9.34
CA ALA A 267 4.98 -13.12 -10.53
C ALA A 267 3.53 -12.73 -10.21
N ASP A 268 2.93 -13.38 -9.23
CA ASP A 268 1.51 -13.21 -8.90
C ASP A 268 1.22 -11.90 -8.14
N SER A 269 2.16 -11.42 -7.32
CA SER A 269 1.99 -10.17 -6.57
C SER A 269 2.40 -8.91 -7.34
N ASP A 270 3.15 -9.02 -8.45
CA ASP A 270 3.76 -7.85 -9.12
C ASP A 270 2.72 -6.80 -9.55
N VAL A 271 1.61 -7.29 -10.11
CA VAL A 271 0.49 -6.47 -10.59
C VAL A 271 -0.18 -5.67 -9.47
N PHE A 272 0.05 -6.02 -8.19
CA PHE A 272 -0.54 -5.31 -7.06
C PHE A 272 -0.04 -3.87 -6.95
N THR A 273 1.13 -3.56 -7.51
CA THR A 273 1.62 -2.18 -7.64
C THR A 273 0.83 -1.34 -8.63
N THR A 274 0.06 -1.98 -9.51
CA THR A 274 -0.65 -1.34 -10.64
C THR A 274 -2.17 -1.30 -10.46
N PHE A 275 -2.81 -2.44 -10.16
CA PHE A 275 -4.28 -2.46 -10.04
C PHE A 275 -4.76 -1.84 -8.72
N GLU A 276 -6.06 -1.53 -8.61
CA GLU A 276 -6.63 -0.73 -7.51
C GLU A 276 -5.98 0.66 -7.35
N GLY A 277 -5.37 1.16 -8.43
CA GLY A 277 -4.66 2.43 -8.51
C GLY A 277 -3.16 2.24 -8.53
N ASP A 278 -2.49 2.78 -9.55
CA ASP A 278 -1.03 2.82 -9.64
C ASP A 278 -0.42 3.43 -8.37
N ASN A 279 0.68 2.85 -7.90
CA ASN A 279 1.30 3.26 -6.63
C ASN A 279 1.71 4.74 -6.61
N VAL A 280 2.25 5.29 -7.70
CA VAL A 280 2.64 6.70 -7.78
C VAL A 280 1.40 7.58 -7.71
N VAL A 281 0.34 7.23 -8.43
CA VAL A 281 -0.96 7.93 -8.39
C VAL A 281 -1.59 7.84 -6.99
N MET A 282 -1.51 6.69 -6.31
CA MET A 282 -2.04 6.52 -4.95
C MET A 282 -1.26 7.35 -3.93
N LEU A 283 0.06 7.45 -4.05
CA LEU A 283 0.86 8.33 -3.20
C LEU A 283 0.54 9.81 -3.46
N GLN A 284 0.34 10.22 -4.71
CA GLN A 284 -0.12 11.58 -5.03
C GLN A 284 -1.51 11.87 -4.45
N LEU A 285 -2.43 10.90 -4.51
CA LEU A 285 -3.76 11.01 -3.88
C LEU A 285 -3.63 11.20 -2.37
N ALA A 286 -2.82 10.39 -1.70
CA ALA A 286 -2.58 10.52 -0.26
C ALA A 286 -2.00 11.90 0.08
N ALA A 287 -0.93 12.33 -0.61
CA ALA A 287 -0.32 13.65 -0.40
C ALA A 287 -1.32 14.80 -0.62
N LYS A 288 -2.17 14.71 -1.65
CA LYS A 288 -3.20 15.73 -1.93
C LYS A 288 -4.23 15.83 -0.80
N GLU A 289 -4.71 14.71 -0.28
CA GLU A 289 -5.68 14.72 0.82
C GLU A 289 -5.05 15.25 2.11
N LEU A 290 -3.80 14.88 2.41
CA LEU A 290 -3.02 15.45 3.52
C LEU A 290 -2.88 16.97 3.37
N MET A 291 -2.50 17.44 2.18
CA MET A 291 -2.37 18.88 1.88
C MET A 291 -3.69 19.63 2.03
N THR A 292 -4.81 18.98 1.67
CA THR A 292 -6.15 19.55 1.84
C THR A 292 -6.52 19.66 3.31
N GLY A 293 -6.19 18.65 4.13
CA GLY A 293 -6.33 18.70 5.59
C GLY A 293 -5.50 19.84 6.19
N PHE A 294 -4.22 19.87 5.85
CA PHE A 294 -3.25 20.87 6.31
C PHE A 294 -3.66 22.31 5.95
N ALA A 295 -4.14 22.55 4.72
CA ALA A 295 -4.60 23.87 4.29
C ALA A 295 -5.84 24.35 5.07
N LYS A 296 -6.75 23.45 5.45
CA LYS A 296 -7.92 23.78 6.29
C LYS A 296 -7.50 24.18 7.69
N GLU A 297 -6.55 23.45 8.27
CA GLU A 297 -6.04 23.73 9.62
C GLU A 297 -5.30 25.06 9.66
N LEU A 298 -4.42 25.32 8.69
CA LEU A 298 -3.76 26.61 8.54
C LEU A 298 -4.74 27.78 8.33
N GLY A 299 -5.79 27.56 7.54
CA GLY A 299 -6.84 28.57 7.33
C GLY A 299 -7.65 28.88 8.59
N GLY A 300 -7.63 28.00 9.59
CA GLY A 300 -8.27 28.19 10.89
C GLY A 300 -7.42 28.92 11.94
N LEU A 301 -6.11 29.08 11.70
CA LEU A 301 -5.19 29.72 12.65
C LEU A 301 -5.22 31.26 12.57
N LYS A 302 -5.15 31.92 13.73
CA LYS A 302 -5.02 33.38 13.82
C LYS A 302 -3.61 33.83 13.39
N PRO A 303 -3.40 35.10 12.97
CA PRO A 303 -2.09 35.60 12.52
C PRO A 303 -0.94 35.38 13.52
N MET A 304 -1.19 35.55 14.81
CA MET A 304 -0.19 35.28 15.86
C MET A 304 0.10 33.79 16.04
N GLU A 305 -0.89 32.92 15.80
CA GLU A 305 -0.72 31.47 15.81
C GLU A 305 0.07 31.00 14.59
N MET A 306 -0.10 31.63 13.42
CA MET A 306 0.74 31.39 12.24
C MET A 306 2.20 31.87 12.42
N VAL A 307 2.43 32.99 13.11
CA VAL A 307 3.78 33.48 13.44
C VAL A 307 4.45 32.55 14.45
N ARG A 308 3.73 32.13 15.48
CA ARG A 308 4.20 31.14 16.46
C ARG A 308 4.46 29.77 15.83
N PHE A 309 3.59 29.35 14.90
CA PHE A 309 3.78 28.17 14.06
C PHE A 309 5.07 28.25 13.22
N GLY A 310 5.43 29.44 12.72
CA GLY A 310 6.70 29.64 12.02
C GLY A 310 7.95 29.73 12.90
N LEU A 311 7.80 29.87 14.23
CA LEU A 311 8.89 30.13 15.19
C LEU A 311 9.13 28.98 16.18
N ASP A 312 8.08 28.26 16.59
CA ASP A 312 8.16 27.10 17.50
C ASP A 312 8.29 25.81 16.67
N ASN A 313 9.18 24.89 17.08
CA ASN A 313 9.31 23.57 16.46
C ASN A 313 7.95 22.84 16.44
N PHE A 314 7.46 22.64 15.22
CA PHE A 314 6.16 22.17 14.69
C PHE A 314 5.46 20.93 15.29
N GLY A 315 5.80 20.41 16.46
CA GLY A 315 5.27 19.12 16.96
C GLY A 315 3.78 19.02 17.32
N ASN A 316 2.96 20.07 17.11
CA ASN A 316 1.60 20.16 17.69
C ASN A 316 0.44 20.23 16.69
N LEU A 317 0.67 20.17 15.37
CA LEU A 317 -0.40 20.47 14.40
C LEU A 317 -1.26 19.29 13.94
N LEU A 318 -0.82 18.03 14.07
CA LEU A 318 -1.61 16.85 13.68
C LEU A 318 -2.34 16.23 14.88
N ARG A 319 -3.06 17.04 15.67
CA ARG A 319 -3.92 16.53 16.76
C ARG A 319 -5.34 16.31 16.25
N ARG A 320 -5.63 15.11 15.72
CA ARG A 320 -7.00 14.59 15.54
C ARG A 320 -7.11 13.18 16.13
N ARG A 321 -8.11 13.06 17.01
CA ARG A 321 -8.41 11.99 17.97
C ARG A 321 -8.12 10.58 17.47
N THR A 322 -6.94 10.06 17.80
CA THR A 322 -6.69 8.61 17.86
C THR A 322 -6.13 8.21 19.22
N ALA A 323 -6.30 6.96 19.63
CA ALA A 323 -5.76 6.46 20.91
C ALA A 323 -4.22 6.59 21.01
N ALA A 324 -3.55 6.61 19.85
CA ALA A 324 -2.12 6.87 19.75
C ALA A 324 -1.75 8.29 20.22
N ASP A 325 -2.64 9.29 20.06
CA ASP A 325 -2.36 10.67 20.44
C ASP A 325 -2.10 10.80 21.95
N ALA A 326 -2.91 10.16 22.79
CA ALA A 326 -2.72 10.22 24.25
C ALA A 326 -1.40 9.57 24.68
N ILE A 327 -0.99 8.50 24.00
CA ILE A 327 0.28 7.81 24.24
C ILE A 327 1.45 8.69 23.79
N ILE A 328 1.38 9.27 22.59
CA ILE A 328 2.40 10.19 22.04
C ILE A 328 2.53 11.42 22.95
N GLN A 329 1.42 11.99 23.44
CA GLN A 329 1.46 13.12 24.37
C GLN A 329 2.13 12.76 25.70
N ASN A 330 1.81 11.61 26.30
CA ASN A 330 2.49 11.16 27.51
C ASN A 330 4.00 11.00 27.31
N PHE A 331 4.44 10.54 26.14
CA PHE A 331 5.86 10.43 25.79
C PHE A 331 6.52 11.80 25.58
N MET A 332 5.87 12.73 24.87
CA MET A 332 6.40 14.07 24.60
C MET A 332 6.43 14.97 25.84
N ASP A 333 5.45 14.86 26.75
CA ASP A 333 5.39 15.64 27.99
C ASP A 333 6.55 15.29 28.96
N THR A 334 7.30 14.23 28.68
CA THR A 334 8.43 13.77 29.51
C THR A 334 9.76 14.44 29.15
N PHE A 335 9.92 15.12 28.00
CA PHE A 335 11.24 15.64 27.56
C PHE A 335 11.22 16.97 26.80
N SER A 336 12.15 17.87 27.14
CA SER A 336 12.40 19.14 26.46
C SER A 336 13.90 19.45 26.37
N ASP A 337 14.65 18.78 25.50
CA ASP A 337 15.88 19.31 24.89
C ASP A 337 16.44 18.34 23.83
N SER A 338 16.79 18.88 22.65
CA SER A 338 16.90 18.11 21.39
C SER A 338 18.33 17.69 20.97
N GLU A 339 19.39 18.18 21.64
CA GLU A 339 20.77 17.83 21.25
C GLU A 339 21.32 16.59 21.98
N GLU A 340 20.81 16.25 23.17
CA GLU A 340 21.25 15.10 23.98
C GLU A 340 20.32 13.87 23.91
N THR A 341 19.21 13.95 23.19
CA THR A 341 18.18 12.89 23.19
C THR A 341 18.65 11.65 22.44
N SER A 342 18.43 10.47 23.03
CA SER A 342 18.80 9.16 22.47
C SER A 342 18.08 8.89 21.13
N LEU A 343 18.74 8.18 20.20
CA LEU A 343 18.10 7.68 18.97
C LEU A 343 17.13 6.51 19.23
N PHE A 344 17.15 5.94 20.43
CA PHE A 344 16.30 4.84 20.88
C PHE A 344 15.10 5.31 21.71
N ASP A 345 15.02 6.61 22.02
CA ASP A 345 13.89 7.15 22.77
C ASP A 345 12.65 7.26 21.85
N PRO A 346 11.54 6.56 22.14
CA PRO A 346 10.35 6.58 21.30
C PRO A 346 9.80 7.98 21.04
N ALA A 347 9.91 8.89 22.02
CA ALA A 347 9.43 10.27 21.90
C ALA A 347 10.24 11.05 20.83
N ASN A 348 11.57 10.94 20.88
CA ASN A 348 12.45 11.51 19.87
C ASN A 348 12.23 10.87 18.48
N GLN A 349 12.02 9.55 18.43
CA GLN A 349 11.79 8.84 17.18
C GLN A 349 10.53 9.33 16.46
N ILE A 350 9.38 9.38 17.14
CA ILE A 350 8.15 9.93 16.54
C ILE A 350 8.34 11.40 16.17
N GLN A 351 9.01 12.19 17.00
CA GLN A 351 9.27 13.60 16.72
C GLN A 351 10.07 13.80 15.42
N LEU A 352 11.11 13.01 15.18
CA LEU A 352 11.93 13.11 13.96
C LEU A 352 11.17 12.69 12.70
N LEU A 353 10.27 11.72 12.78
CA LEU A 353 9.40 11.32 11.66
C LEU A 353 8.33 12.39 11.39
N THR A 354 7.68 12.90 12.43
CA THR A 354 6.71 14.00 12.33
C THR A 354 7.33 15.26 11.75
N GLN A 355 8.51 15.67 12.24
CA GLN A 355 9.24 16.81 11.68
C GLN A 355 9.59 16.62 10.20
N ARG A 356 9.83 15.38 9.75
CA ARG A 356 10.07 15.09 8.34
C ARG A 356 8.83 15.32 7.50
N GLU A 357 7.69 14.75 7.89
CA GLU A 357 6.42 14.99 7.20
C GLU A 357 6.06 16.47 7.19
N ASP A 358 6.09 17.14 8.35
CA ASP A 358 5.68 18.54 8.48
C ASP A 358 6.53 19.49 7.64
N ARG A 359 7.86 19.33 7.64
CA ARG A 359 8.75 20.20 6.86
C ARG A 359 8.58 20.00 5.37
N LEU A 360 8.36 18.76 4.92
CA LEU A 360 8.03 18.46 3.53
C LEU A 360 6.67 19.09 3.15
N MET A 361 5.65 18.88 3.97
CA MET A 361 4.30 19.47 3.78
C MET A 361 4.34 21.00 3.67
N LEU A 362 5.08 21.66 4.56
CA LEU A 362 5.22 23.12 4.56
C LEU A 362 5.93 23.65 3.32
N SER A 363 7.04 23.02 2.95
CA SER A 363 7.82 23.46 1.79
C SER A 363 7.07 23.16 0.49
N LEU A 364 6.32 22.04 0.42
CA LEU A 364 5.39 21.76 -0.66
C LEU A 364 4.27 22.81 -0.73
N ALA A 365 3.64 23.16 0.40
CA ALA A 365 2.60 24.19 0.44
C ALA A 365 3.10 25.54 -0.06
N ARG A 366 4.34 25.91 0.27
CA ARG A 366 4.98 27.12 -0.26
C ARG A 366 5.16 27.04 -1.78
N ARG A 367 5.63 25.89 -2.29
CA ARG A 367 5.85 25.65 -3.73
C ARG A 367 4.54 25.72 -4.52
N LEU A 368 3.44 25.19 -3.97
CA LEU A 368 2.13 25.17 -4.60
C LEU A 368 1.31 26.46 -4.37
N ARG A 369 1.80 27.41 -3.56
CA ARG A 369 1.01 28.60 -3.16
C ARG A 369 0.56 29.45 -4.34
N ALA A 370 1.39 29.57 -5.38
CA ALA A 370 1.10 30.37 -6.57
C ALA A 370 -0.05 29.75 -7.39
N ALA A 371 -0.13 28.41 -7.45
CA ALA A 371 -1.14 27.68 -8.21
C ALA A 371 -2.58 28.01 -7.77
N LYS A 372 -2.79 28.45 -6.53
CA LYS A 372 -4.12 28.80 -6.00
C LYS A 372 -4.79 29.97 -6.74
N LYS A 373 -4.01 30.81 -7.42
CA LYS A 373 -4.51 32.01 -8.13
C LYS A 373 -4.37 31.88 -9.66
N MET A 374 -3.92 30.73 -10.15
CA MET A 374 -3.71 30.46 -11.57
C MET A 374 -4.97 29.83 -12.17
N GLU A 375 -5.08 29.89 -13.49
CA GLU A 375 -6.04 29.09 -14.23
C GLU A 375 -5.74 27.59 -14.08
N ALA A 376 -6.73 26.74 -14.35
CA ALA A 376 -6.66 25.32 -14.00
C ALA A 376 -5.51 24.57 -14.70
N ASP A 377 -5.19 24.93 -15.94
CA ASP A 377 -4.12 24.35 -16.74
C ASP A 377 -2.72 24.76 -16.23
N GLU A 378 -2.52 26.05 -15.95
CA GLU A 378 -1.28 26.56 -15.36
C GLU A 378 -1.07 26.00 -13.94
N ALA A 379 -2.12 25.94 -13.12
CA ALA A 379 -2.08 25.34 -11.79
C ALA A 379 -1.69 23.86 -11.85
N ALA A 380 -2.20 23.11 -12.83
CA ALA A 380 -1.85 21.71 -13.03
C ALA A 380 -0.36 21.53 -13.39
N GLN A 381 0.21 22.42 -14.20
CA GLN A 381 1.65 22.39 -14.51
C GLN A 381 2.53 22.65 -13.28
N VAL A 382 2.12 23.55 -12.38
CA VAL A 382 2.85 23.79 -11.12
C VAL A 382 2.80 22.56 -10.21
N VAL A 383 1.65 21.88 -10.15
CA VAL A 383 1.51 20.62 -9.39
C VAL A 383 2.35 19.50 -10.00
N ASP A 384 2.35 19.38 -11.33
CA ASP A 384 3.15 18.39 -12.07
C ASP A 384 4.65 18.56 -11.80
N GLN A 385 5.15 19.80 -11.85
CA GLN A 385 6.54 20.11 -11.50
C GLN A 385 6.90 19.74 -10.06
N ALA A 386 5.93 19.63 -9.15
CA ALA A 386 6.13 19.32 -7.74
C ALA A 386 5.83 17.85 -7.36
N GLN A 387 5.66 16.95 -8.33
CA GLN A 387 5.34 15.54 -8.06
C GLN A 387 6.39 14.82 -7.22
N ASP A 388 7.68 15.09 -7.43
CA ASP A 388 8.78 14.56 -6.62
C ASP A 388 8.55 14.84 -5.12
N HIS A 389 8.14 16.06 -4.81
CA HIS A 389 7.88 16.53 -3.46
C HIS A 389 6.56 15.99 -2.89
N LEU A 390 5.52 15.86 -3.72
CA LEU A 390 4.27 15.17 -3.34
C LEU A 390 4.54 13.73 -2.90
N LEU A 391 5.37 13.00 -3.65
CA LEU A 391 5.73 11.63 -3.31
C LEU A 391 6.56 11.57 -2.02
N ALA A 392 7.51 12.49 -1.83
CA ALA A 392 8.29 12.57 -0.59
C ALA A 392 7.40 12.81 0.64
N VAL A 393 6.40 13.70 0.54
CA VAL A 393 5.38 13.90 1.58
C VAL A 393 4.62 12.60 1.87
N ALA A 394 4.13 11.92 0.84
CA ALA A 394 3.37 10.69 1.01
C ALA A 394 4.18 9.59 1.72
N TYR A 395 5.46 9.42 1.35
CA TYR A 395 6.33 8.43 2.01
C TYR A 395 6.68 8.84 3.45
N ALA A 396 6.92 10.12 3.73
CA ALA A 396 7.13 10.59 5.09
C ALA A 396 5.92 10.33 5.98
N HIS A 397 4.71 10.53 5.44
CA HIS A 397 3.47 10.18 6.11
C HIS A 397 3.35 8.68 6.36
N VAL A 398 3.65 7.83 5.36
CA VAL A 398 3.70 6.37 5.53
C VAL A 398 4.64 5.96 6.66
N ASP A 399 5.86 6.52 6.69
CA ASP A 399 6.84 6.20 7.73
C ASP A 399 6.32 6.54 9.13
N ARG A 400 5.68 7.72 9.29
CA ARG A 400 5.08 8.14 10.56
C ARG A 400 3.93 7.21 10.98
N ILE A 401 2.92 6.98 10.13
CA ILE A 401 1.75 6.18 10.52
C ILE A 401 2.11 4.72 10.81
N VAL A 402 3.15 4.18 10.14
CA VAL A 402 3.69 2.85 10.44
C VAL A 402 4.38 2.84 11.80
N PHE A 403 5.16 3.88 12.14
CA PHE A 403 5.79 4.01 13.45
C PHE A 403 4.75 4.16 14.57
N GLU A 404 3.70 4.96 14.37
CA GLU A 404 2.60 5.10 15.33
C GLU A 404 1.89 3.76 15.58
N ALA A 405 1.72 2.96 14.53
CA ALA A 405 1.14 1.62 14.66
C ALA A 405 2.02 0.66 15.48
N PHE A 406 3.35 0.80 15.42
CA PHE A 406 4.26 0.09 16.31
C PHE A 406 4.05 0.49 17.78
N MET A 407 4.07 1.80 18.09
CA MET A 407 3.88 2.28 19.47
C MET A 407 2.55 1.81 20.06
N ASP A 408 1.49 1.84 19.25
CA ASP A 408 0.17 1.36 19.62
C ASP A 408 0.18 -0.16 19.89
N ALA A 409 0.81 -0.96 19.03
CA ALA A 409 0.99 -2.40 19.25
C ALA A 409 1.80 -2.72 20.52
N GLU A 410 2.88 -2.00 20.79
CA GLU A 410 3.71 -2.14 22.00
C GLU A 410 2.91 -1.85 23.27
N SER A 411 2.05 -0.83 23.24
CA SER A 411 1.24 -0.42 24.39
C SER A 411 0.20 -1.48 24.81
N ARG A 412 -0.23 -2.33 23.87
CA ARG A 412 -1.20 -3.41 24.09
C ARG A 412 -0.56 -4.74 24.45
N LEU A 413 0.76 -4.84 24.35
CA LEU A 413 1.47 -6.09 24.57
C LEU A 413 1.64 -6.35 26.06
N GLU A 414 1.08 -7.44 26.58
CA GLU A 414 1.14 -7.77 28.01
C GLU A 414 2.51 -8.32 28.45
N SER A 415 3.22 -9.02 27.54
CA SER A 415 4.52 -9.61 27.83
C SER A 415 5.64 -8.58 27.84
N ASP A 416 6.29 -8.37 28.99
CA ASP A 416 7.46 -7.48 29.11
C ASP A 416 8.66 -7.93 28.27
N GLN A 417 8.81 -9.24 28.07
CA GLN A 417 9.84 -9.76 27.15
C GLN A 417 9.45 -9.48 25.70
N GLY A 418 8.20 -9.75 25.33
CA GLY A 418 7.69 -9.46 24.00
C GLY A 418 7.82 -7.97 23.66
N ARG A 419 7.54 -7.08 24.63
CA ARG A 419 7.63 -5.63 24.46
C ARG A 419 9.06 -5.20 24.14
N ARG A 420 10.05 -5.70 24.90
CA ARG A 420 11.49 -5.42 24.65
C ARG A 420 12.00 -5.95 23.31
N VAL A 421 11.43 -7.06 22.81
CA VAL A 421 11.77 -7.56 21.46
C VAL A 421 11.12 -6.67 20.40
N LEU A 422 9.85 -6.31 20.58
CA LEU A 422 9.11 -5.46 19.64
C LEU A 422 9.72 -4.05 19.56
N GLU A 423 10.20 -3.50 20.68
CA GLU A 423 10.95 -2.24 20.74
C GLU A 423 12.19 -2.29 19.83
N GLN A 424 12.98 -3.38 19.88
CA GLN A 424 14.12 -3.55 18.98
C GLN A 424 13.69 -3.65 17.51
N VAL A 425 12.57 -4.30 17.22
CA VAL A 425 12.01 -4.37 15.86
C VAL A 425 11.57 -2.98 15.38
N ARG A 426 10.89 -2.20 16.23
CA ARG A 426 10.53 -0.81 15.95
C ARG A 426 11.77 0.05 15.72
N ASP A 427 12.81 -0.10 16.54
CA ASP A 427 14.05 0.65 16.41
C ASP A 427 14.78 0.31 15.10
N VAL A 428 14.78 -0.95 14.67
CA VAL A 428 15.28 -1.33 13.33
C VAL A 428 14.50 -0.62 12.23
N PHE A 429 13.17 -0.60 12.31
CA PHE A 429 12.34 0.10 11.32
C PHE A 429 12.69 1.60 11.29
N PHE A 430 12.68 2.27 12.44
CA PHE A 430 12.99 3.69 12.55
C PHE A 430 14.39 4.02 12.04
N LEU A 431 15.42 3.29 12.49
CA LEU A 431 16.80 3.54 12.08
C LEU A 431 17.00 3.29 10.58
N SER A 432 16.27 2.33 10.00
CA SER A 432 16.26 2.12 8.55
C SER A 432 15.69 3.35 7.82
N CYS A 433 14.56 3.89 8.26
CA CYS A 433 14.00 5.13 7.71
C CYS A 433 14.99 6.32 7.80
N ILE A 434 15.70 6.45 8.92
CA ILE A 434 16.73 7.49 9.10
C ILE A 434 17.91 7.28 8.15
N VAL A 435 18.41 6.05 8.00
CA VAL A 435 19.55 5.73 7.15
C VAL A 435 19.21 5.94 5.67
N ASP A 436 18.02 5.54 5.23
CA ASP A 436 17.54 5.67 3.85
C ASP A 436 17.34 7.15 3.47
N ASN A 437 17.00 7.99 4.44
CA ASN A 437 16.73 9.42 4.24
C ASN A 437 17.81 10.32 4.86
N ALA A 438 19.00 9.80 5.12
CA ALA A 438 20.04 10.50 5.88
C ALA A 438 20.45 11.84 5.23
N SER A 439 20.49 11.92 3.89
CA SER A 439 20.77 13.16 3.17
C SER A 439 19.76 14.25 3.50
N TRP A 440 18.47 13.94 3.48
CA TRP A 440 17.41 14.89 3.80
C TRP A 440 17.54 15.40 5.25
N TYR A 441 17.75 14.50 6.22
CA TYR A 441 17.92 14.91 7.62
C TYR A 441 19.16 15.80 7.84
N LEU A 442 20.23 15.59 7.09
CA LEU A 442 21.43 16.43 7.10
C LEU A 442 21.17 17.81 6.48
N GLU A 443 20.52 17.86 5.32
CA GLU A 443 20.16 19.10 4.62
C GLU A 443 19.24 19.99 5.47
N GLN A 444 18.36 19.38 6.26
CA GLN A 444 17.43 20.07 7.15
C GLN A 444 18.05 20.45 8.51
N ASN A 445 19.33 20.14 8.74
CA ASN A 445 20.03 20.31 10.01
C ASN A 445 19.29 19.67 11.20
N LEU A 446 18.57 18.57 10.97
CA LEU A 446 17.86 17.84 12.02
C LEU A 446 18.76 16.78 12.67
N LEU A 447 19.65 16.17 11.88
CA LEU A 447 20.66 15.24 12.38
C LEU A 447 22.02 15.63 11.85
N SER A 448 23.03 15.63 12.73
CA SER A 448 24.42 15.86 12.33
C SER A 448 25.02 14.65 11.62
N GLY A 449 26.17 14.85 10.95
CA GLY A 449 26.95 13.76 10.37
C GLY A 449 27.37 12.69 11.40
N THR A 450 27.57 13.08 12.66
CA THR A 450 27.85 12.14 13.76
C THR A 450 26.61 11.32 14.11
N ARG A 451 25.42 11.94 14.21
CA ARG A 451 24.17 11.23 14.53
C ARG A 451 23.72 10.29 13.43
N THR A 452 23.87 10.65 12.15
CA THR A 452 23.56 9.74 11.04
C THR A 452 24.52 8.55 10.95
N LYS A 453 25.80 8.72 11.29
CA LYS A 453 26.75 7.60 11.47
C LYS A 453 26.36 6.73 12.65
N ALA A 454 25.96 7.33 13.78
CA ALA A 454 25.49 6.60 14.95
C ALA A 454 24.23 5.78 14.64
N ALA A 455 23.27 6.33 13.89
CA ALA A 455 22.08 5.60 13.45
C ALA A 455 22.44 4.35 12.62
N ARG A 456 23.39 4.47 11.69
CA ARG A 456 23.89 3.35 10.88
C ARG A 456 24.60 2.29 11.73
N ALA A 457 25.41 2.72 12.72
CA ALA A 457 26.07 1.80 13.63
C ALA A 457 25.05 1.06 14.52
N ALA A 458 24.09 1.78 15.10
CA ALA A 458 23.00 1.23 15.88
C ALA A 458 22.16 0.21 15.09
N LEU A 459 21.87 0.50 13.82
CA LEU A 459 21.17 -0.46 12.95
C LEU A 459 21.99 -1.74 12.78
N ASN A 460 23.31 -1.64 12.54
CA ASN A 460 24.18 -2.81 12.45
C ASN A 460 24.19 -3.64 13.73
N ASP A 461 24.21 -3.00 14.89
CA ASP A 461 24.22 -3.67 16.19
C ASP A 461 22.87 -4.36 16.47
N LEU A 462 21.74 -3.71 16.14
CA LEU A 462 20.41 -4.30 16.29
C LEU A 462 20.18 -5.50 15.37
N VAL A 463 20.60 -5.44 14.11
CA VAL A 463 20.46 -6.62 13.23
C VAL A 463 21.34 -7.77 13.71
N ASP A 464 22.49 -7.50 14.31
CA ASP A 464 23.33 -8.52 14.95
C ASP A 464 22.69 -9.12 16.21
N SER A 465 22.00 -8.29 17.01
CA SER A 465 21.22 -8.71 18.18
C SER A 465 20.02 -9.59 17.79
N LEU A 466 19.27 -9.19 16.77
CA LEU A 466 18.05 -9.88 16.33
C LEU A 466 18.34 -11.09 15.42
N GLY A 467 19.48 -11.15 14.76
CA GLY A 467 19.85 -12.24 13.84
C GLY A 467 19.65 -13.65 14.43
N PRO A 468 20.17 -13.96 15.62
CA PRO A 468 19.94 -15.25 16.30
C PRO A 468 18.48 -15.57 16.61
N TRP A 469 17.62 -14.56 16.70
CA TRP A 469 16.18 -14.68 17.00
C TRP A 469 15.30 -14.52 15.75
N SER A 470 15.92 -14.41 14.57
CA SER A 470 15.22 -14.13 13.32
C SER A 470 14.14 -15.16 12.98
N GLN A 471 14.36 -16.44 13.31
CA GLN A 471 13.36 -17.48 13.13
C GLN A 471 12.10 -17.19 13.95
N VAL A 472 12.24 -16.84 15.23
CA VAL A 472 11.12 -16.52 16.12
C VAL A 472 10.30 -15.35 15.58
N LEU A 473 10.96 -14.36 14.96
CA LEU A 473 10.29 -13.22 14.34
C LEU A 473 9.45 -13.62 13.12
N VAL A 474 9.93 -14.54 12.28
CA VAL A 474 9.16 -14.96 11.10
C VAL A 474 8.09 -16.00 11.44
N ASP A 475 8.35 -16.89 12.41
CA ASP A 475 7.35 -17.84 12.94
C ASP A 475 6.13 -17.09 13.49
N ALA A 476 6.36 -15.93 14.13
CA ALA A 476 5.32 -15.07 14.68
C ALA A 476 4.42 -14.42 13.60
N PHE A 477 4.77 -14.50 12.31
CA PHE A 477 3.84 -14.16 11.23
C PHE A 477 2.67 -15.15 11.12
N GLY A 478 2.82 -16.37 11.67
CA GLY A 478 1.79 -17.39 11.67
C GLY A 478 1.43 -17.89 10.27
N ILE A 479 2.43 -17.98 9.38
CA ILE A 479 2.23 -18.54 8.04
C ILE A 479 1.96 -20.05 8.19
N PRO A 480 0.86 -20.59 7.63
CA PRO A 480 0.57 -22.01 7.74
C PRO A 480 1.68 -22.88 7.12
N ASP A 481 2.13 -23.92 7.83
CA ASP A 481 3.24 -24.78 7.39
C ASP A 481 3.04 -25.34 5.98
N ASN A 482 1.80 -25.65 5.57
CA ASN A 482 1.51 -26.18 4.25
C ASN A 482 1.80 -25.19 3.10
N VAL A 483 2.00 -23.90 3.40
CA VAL A 483 2.39 -22.87 2.45
C VAL A 483 3.91 -22.80 2.32
N THR A 484 4.66 -23.07 3.39
CA THR A 484 6.11 -22.85 3.47
C THR A 484 6.92 -24.16 3.49
N GLN A 485 6.27 -25.32 3.48
CA GLN A 485 6.85 -26.65 3.19
C GLN A 485 7.30 -26.76 1.72
N VAL A 486 8.35 -26.01 1.37
CA VAL A 486 8.98 -26.02 0.05
C VAL A 486 10.26 -26.84 0.05
N LYS A 487 10.73 -27.25 -1.14
CA LYS A 487 11.92 -28.10 -1.32
C LYS A 487 13.16 -27.53 -0.63
N LEU A 488 13.27 -26.21 -0.60
CA LEU A 488 14.38 -25.46 0.00
C LEU A 488 14.42 -25.51 1.54
N MET A 489 13.38 -26.01 2.20
CA MET A 489 13.37 -26.28 3.66
C MET A 489 13.88 -27.67 4.05
N GLU A 490 14.15 -28.56 3.08
CA GLU A 490 14.69 -29.89 3.38
C GLU A 490 16.05 -29.77 4.09
N THR A 491 16.21 -30.54 5.18
CA THR A 491 17.48 -30.61 5.88
C THR A 491 18.52 -31.37 5.05
N TYR A 492 19.81 -31.12 5.29
CA TYR A 492 20.88 -31.77 4.53
C TYR A 492 20.82 -33.30 4.64
N GLU A 493 20.35 -33.82 5.76
CA GLU A 493 20.18 -35.24 6.04
C GLU A 493 19.03 -35.88 5.23
N GLU A 494 18.00 -35.09 4.89
CA GLU A 494 16.82 -35.53 4.14
C GLU A 494 16.99 -35.39 2.62
N MET A 495 17.99 -34.62 2.17
CA MET A 495 18.21 -34.35 0.75
C MET A 495 18.57 -35.61 -0.05
N VAL A 496 17.79 -35.89 -1.09
CA VAL A 496 18.07 -36.94 -2.08
C VAL A 496 18.69 -36.30 -3.34
N PRO A 497 19.83 -36.80 -3.86
CA PRO A 497 20.42 -36.29 -5.09
C PRO A 497 19.41 -36.23 -6.23
N LYS A 498 19.40 -35.11 -6.98
CA LYS A 498 18.39 -34.86 -8.02
C LYS A 498 18.35 -35.97 -9.07
N TRP A 499 19.50 -36.52 -9.49
CA TRP A 499 19.54 -37.65 -10.42
C TRP A 499 18.85 -38.93 -9.91
N LYS A 500 18.69 -39.09 -8.59
CA LYS A 500 17.94 -40.22 -8.00
C LYS A 500 16.44 -39.93 -7.91
N SER A 501 16.07 -38.70 -7.56
CA SER A 501 14.67 -38.32 -7.37
C SER A 501 13.97 -37.92 -8.68
N ASP A 502 14.74 -37.43 -9.64
CA ASP A 502 14.32 -36.92 -10.95
C ASP A 502 15.46 -37.14 -11.96
N PRO A 503 15.71 -38.42 -12.34
CA PRO A 503 16.78 -38.76 -13.27
C PRO A 503 16.56 -38.09 -14.62
N SER A 504 17.66 -37.68 -15.25
CA SER A 504 17.59 -37.27 -16.66
C SER A 504 17.04 -38.41 -17.52
N ALA A 505 16.44 -38.08 -18.67
CA ALA A 505 15.93 -39.10 -19.60
C ALA A 505 16.99 -40.16 -19.97
N SER A 506 18.28 -39.78 -19.97
CA SER A 506 19.40 -40.70 -20.24
C SER A 506 19.75 -41.64 -19.08
N GLU A 507 19.47 -41.24 -17.84
CA GLU A 507 19.69 -42.05 -16.64
C GLU A 507 18.47 -42.94 -16.33
N ALA A 508 17.25 -42.47 -16.61
CA ALA A 508 16.04 -43.27 -16.48
C ALA A 508 15.98 -44.47 -17.46
N ALA A 509 16.76 -44.41 -18.54
CA ALA A 509 16.86 -45.47 -19.56
C ALA A 509 17.95 -46.52 -19.25
N ARG A 510 18.74 -46.35 -18.19
CA ARG A 510 19.72 -47.31 -17.68
C ARG A 510 19.16 -48.03 -16.46
#